data_AF-A0A2V9K715-F1
#
_entry.id   AF-A0A2V9K715-F1
#
_cell.length_a   1.000
_cell.length_b   1.000
_cell.length_c   1.000
_cell.angle_alpha   90.00
_cell.angle_beta   90.00
_cell.angle_gamma   90.00
#
_symmetry.space_group_name_H-M   'P 1'
#
loop_
_entity.id
_entity.type
_entity.pdbx_description
1 polymer ?
#
loop_
_entity_poly.entity_id
_entity_poly.type
_entity_poly.pdbx_seq_one_letter_code
_entity_poly.pdbx_strand_id
1 'polypeptide(L)'
;MSEVKARYLVGLTATPHRRDGHHPIAEMQLGPIRFAVDPKSQTAGRPFERSLIIRETGFQMNGAQPQGGIQDLYRALAHNQARNRLILDDVLRAIEEGRSPIVLTERKDHLDFIADQLRNFVRHVVVLRGGVTAKDRRDLTAQIAAISDQEERLILATGRYIGEGFDDARLDTLFLALPISWKGTLVQYTGRLHRLHPRKTEVRIFDYVDREVPMLLRMFEKRLKTYQAIGYARGEVPLGYAEPIEEPIVEYDDEAHRCCGDR
;
A
#
# COMPACT_ATOMS: atom_id res chain seq x y z
N MET A 1 -15.55 26.38 6.20
CA MET A 1 -14.29 26.93 5.63
C MET A 1 -14.46 28.44 5.57
N SER A 2 -13.89 29.15 6.53
CA SER A 2 -13.84 30.61 6.52
C SER A 2 -12.84 31.07 5.44
N GLU A 3 -13.43 31.62 4.38
CA GLU A 3 -12.95 32.62 3.42
C GLU A 3 -11.44 32.74 3.14
N VAL A 4 -10.97 32.01 2.13
CA VAL A 4 -9.85 32.45 1.30
C VAL A 4 -10.43 32.92 -0.03
N LYS A 5 -10.43 34.23 -0.30
CA LYS A 5 -10.81 34.78 -1.61
C LYS A 5 -9.63 34.63 -2.57
N ALA A 6 -9.66 33.60 -3.41
CA ALA A 6 -8.63 33.35 -4.42
C ALA A 6 -9.21 33.49 -5.84
N ARG A 7 -8.46 34.13 -6.74
CA ARG A 7 -8.82 34.24 -8.16
C ARG A 7 -8.64 32.91 -8.91
N TYR A 8 -7.73 32.06 -8.43
CA TYR A 8 -7.43 30.74 -8.99
C TYR A 8 -7.29 29.74 -7.85
N LEU A 9 -7.93 28.57 -8.00
CA LEU A 9 -7.77 27.43 -7.10
C LEU A 9 -7.12 26.28 -7.87
N VAL A 10 -6.15 25.63 -7.24
CA VAL A 10 -5.48 24.45 -7.80
C VAL A 10 -5.51 23.34 -6.75
N GLY A 11 -6.03 22.18 -7.14
CA GLY A 11 -5.99 20.96 -6.32
C GLY A 11 -4.96 19.98 -6.85
N LEU A 12 -4.13 19.45 -5.96
CA LEU A 12 -3.18 18.38 -6.27
C LEU A 12 -3.57 17.14 -5.47
N THR A 13 -3.85 16.03 -6.16
CA THR A 13 -4.16 14.75 -5.51
C THR A 13 -3.52 13.60 -6.27
N ALA A 14 -2.95 12.64 -5.53
CA ALA A 14 -2.49 11.38 -6.10
C ALA A 14 -3.65 10.38 -6.30
N THR A 15 -4.81 10.65 -5.72
CA THR A 15 -5.99 9.76 -5.74
C THR A 15 -7.24 10.61 -5.96
N PRO A 16 -7.66 10.83 -7.22
CA PRO A 16 -8.83 11.68 -7.52
C PRO A 16 -10.13 11.06 -6.97
N HIS A 17 -10.29 9.74 -7.06
CA HIS A 17 -11.40 9.04 -6.44
C HIS A 17 -11.14 8.80 -4.97
N ARG A 18 -12.07 9.21 -4.10
CA ARG A 18 -12.02 9.01 -2.65
C ARG A 18 -12.75 7.74 -2.22
N ARG A 19 -12.30 7.13 -1.12
CA ARG A 19 -12.89 5.90 -0.54
C ARG A 19 -14.36 6.06 -0.14
N ASP A 20 -14.74 7.26 0.29
CA ASP A 20 -16.10 7.60 0.72
C ASP A 20 -17.03 7.98 -0.44
N GLY A 21 -16.56 7.89 -1.70
CA GLY A 21 -17.35 8.24 -2.87
C GLY A 21 -17.51 9.75 -3.09
N HIS A 22 -17.17 10.59 -2.11
CA HIS A 22 -17.37 12.05 -2.14
C HIS A 22 -16.35 12.83 -2.96
N HIS A 23 -15.68 12.19 -3.93
CA HIS A 23 -14.83 12.89 -4.88
C HIS A 23 -15.54 13.96 -5.73
N PRO A 24 -16.85 13.87 -6.06
CA PRO A 24 -17.54 14.93 -6.80
C PRO A 24 -17.53 16.27 -6.06
N ILE A 25 -17.41 16.29 -4.73
CA ILE A 25 -17.31 17.54 -3.96
C ILE A 25 -16.02 18.30 -4.30
N ALA A 26 -14.92 17.58 -4.49
CA ALA A 26 -13.64 18.19 -4.87
C ALA A 26 -13.72 18.77 -6.30
N GLU A 27 -14.34 18.04 -7.23
CA GLU A 27 -14.58 18.51 -8.60
C GLU A 27 -15.54 19.71 -8.66
N MET A 28 -16.57 19.74 -7.82
CA MET A 28 -17.48 20.89 -7.71
C MET A 28 -16.75 22.16 -7.22
N GLN A 29 -15.78 22.02 -6.32
CA GLN A 29 -15.04 23.16 -5.76
C GLN A 29 -13.87 23.62 -6.63
N LEU A 30 -13.20 22.69 -7.33
CA LEU A 30 -11.94 22.95 -8.04
C LEU A 30 -12.09 22.90 -9.56
N GLY A 31 -13.24 22.44 -10.07
CA GLY A 31 -13.46 22.16 -11.48
C GLY A 31 -12.92 20.78 -11.91
N PRO A 32 -12.99 20.46 -13.22
CA PRO A 32 -12.60 19.16 -13.75
C PRO A 32 -11.09 18.95 -13.66
N ILE A 33 -10.67 17.67 -13.66
CA ILE A 33 -9.26 17.29 -13.74
C ILE A 33 -8.67 17.82 -15.05
N ARG A 34 -7.70 18.73 -14.95
CA ARG A 34 -7.03 19.34 -16.10
C ARG A 34 -5.86 18.52 -16.64
N PHE A 35 -5.22 17.74 -15.78
CA PHE A 35 -4.05 16.96 -16.11
C PHE A 35 -3.98 15.72 -15.22
N ALA A 36 -3.71 14.56 -15.81
CA ALA A 36 -3.51 13.31 -15.12
C ALA A 36 -2.21 12.68 -15.63
N VAL A 37 -1.34 12.26 -14.72
CA VAL A 37 -0.11 11.57 -15.09
C VAL A 37 -0.32 10.08 -14.97
N ASP A 38 -0.06 9.35 -16.06
CA ASP A 38 -0.05 7.89 -16.03
C ASP A 38 1.16 7.38 -15.22
N PRO A 39 0.96 6.57 -14.17
CA PRO A 39 2.06 5.93 -13.44
C PRO A 39 2.99 5.10 -14.34
N LYS A 40 2.47 4.52 -15.44
CA LYS A 40 3.25 3.73 -16.39
C LYS A 40 4.20 4.59 -17.22
N SER A 41 3.79 5.80 -17.62
CA SER A 41 4.68 6.70 -18.36
C SER A 41 5.83 7.23 -17.50
N GLN A 42 5.66 7.31 -16.18
CA GLN A 42 6.74 7.59 -15.23
C GLN A 42 7.65 6.39 -14.94
N THR A 43 7.29 5.18 -15.40
CA THR A 43 8.07 3.96 -15.15
C THR A 43 9.23 3.81 -16.13
N ALA A 44 9.07 4.30 -17.37
CA ALA A 44 10.05 4.21 -18.45
C ALA A 44 11.36 5.01 -18.22
N GLY A 45 11.49 5.74 -17.10
CA GLY A 45 12.68 6.55 -16.77
C GLY A 45 13.14 6.48 -15.32
N ARG A 46 12.64 5.53 -14.51
CA ARG A 46 13.11 5.36 -13.12
C ARG A 46 14.18 4.28 -13.03
N PRO A 47 15.28 4.50 -12.27
CA PRO A 47 16.48 3.66 -12.30
C PRO A 47 16.39 2.39 -11.42
N PHE A 48 15.18 1.97 -10.99
CA PHE A 48 15.03 0.83 -10.10
C PHE A 48 13.95 -0.15 -10.56
N GLU A 49 14.22 -1.43 -10.32
CA GLU A 49 13.30 -2.54 -10.59
C GLU A 49 12.15 -2.55 -9.57
N ARG A 50 11.04 -3.20 -9.93
CA ARG A 50 9.85 -3.31 -9.08
C ARG A 50 9.40 -4.76 -9.00
N SER A 51 9.51 -5.35 -7.81
CA SER A 51 9.22 -6.76 -7.56
C SER A 51 8.04 -6.90 -6.61
N LEU A 52 7.02 -7.65 -7.02
CA LEU A 52 5.94 -8.10 -6.15
C LEU A 52 6.21 -9.54 -5.72
N ILE A 53 6.41 -9.76 -4.42
CA ILE A 53 6.58 -11.06 -3.79
C ILE A 53 5.25 -11.43 -3.12
N ILE A 54 4.63 -12.48 -3.63
CA ILE A 54 3.38 -13.02 -3.07
C ILE A 54 3.76 -14.14 -2.09
N ARG A 55 3.31 -13.98 -0.83
CA ARG A 55 3.50 -14.97 0.23
C ARG A 55 2.18 -15.61 0.59
N GLU A 56 1.95 -16.81 0.07
CA GLU A 56 0.80 -17.62 0.44
C GLU A 56 0.88 -18.01 1.91
N THR A 57 -0.22 -17.81 2.64
CA THR A 57 -0.33 -18.24 4.04
C THR A 57 -1.26 -19.44 4.13
N GLY A 58 -1.02 -20.33 5.09
CA GLY A 58 -1.94 -21.41 5.44
C GLY A 58 -3.09 -20.96 6.34
N PHE A 59 -3.39 -19.65 6.41
CA PHE A 59 -4.40 -19.15 7.33
C PHE A 59 -5.81 -19.63 6.95
N GLN A 60 -6.48 -20.26 7.91
CA GLN A 60 -7.87 -20.70 7.79
C GLN A 60 -8.67 -20.14 8.97
N MET A 61 -9.92 -19.75 8.72
CA MET A 61 -10.86 -19.42 9.80
C MET A 61 -11.58 -20.69 10.26
N ASN A 62 -11.37 -21.08 11.50
CA ASN A 62 -12.11 -22.17 12.13
C ASN A 62 -13.53 -21.70 12.46
N GLY A 63 -14.55 -22.21 11.75
CA GLY A 63 -15.97 -21.97 12.05
C GLY A 63 -16.76 -21.24 10.96
N ALA A 64 -18.09 -21.10 11.16
CA ALA A 64 -18.96 -20.32 10.29
C ALA A 64 -18.53 -18.84 10.25
N GLN A 65 -18.85 -18.15 9.14
CA GLN A 65 -18.51 -16.75 8.85
C GLN A 65 -18.46 -15.85 10.09
N PRO A 66 -17.42 -14.99 10.24
CA PRO A 66 -17.22 -14.19 11.46
C PRO A 66 -18.45 -13.36 11.79
N GLN A 67 -19.01 -13.56 12.98
CA GLN A 67 -20.20 -12.83 13.45
C GLN A 67 -19.96 -11.31 13.54
N GLY A 68 -18.71 -10.86 13.81
CA GLY A 68 -18.29 -9.45 13.80
C GLY A 68 -17.62 -8.99 12.49
N GLY A 69 -17.77 -9.75 11.40
CA GLY A 69 -17.31 -9.35 10.06
C GLY A 69 -15.79 -9.19 9.93
N ILE A 70 -15.35 -8.19 9.16
CA ILE A 70 -13.94 -7.98 8.80
C ILE A 70 -13.01 -7.74 10.00
N GLN A 71 -13.53 -7.18 11.10
CA GLN A 71 -12.72 -6.84 12.27
C GLN A 71 -12.26 -8.07 13.05
N ASP A 72 -13.13 -9.08 13.19
CA ASP A 72 -12.79 -10.35 13.81
C ASP A 72 -11.79 -11.11 12.96
N LEU A 73 -11.94 -11.05 11.64
CA LEU A 73 -10.98 -11.64 10.72
C LEU A 73 -9.60 -10.98 10.85
N TYR A 74 -9.53 -9.66 10.91
CA TYR A 74 -8.26 -8.96 11.13
C TYR A 74 -7.64 -9.27 12.48
N ARG A 75 -8.47 -9.46 13.52
CA ARG A 75 -7.99 -9.93 14.83
C ARG A 75 -7.40 -11.33 14.71
N ALA A 76 -8.09 -12.25 14.05
CA ALA A 76 -7.62 -13.62 13.85
C ALA A 76 -6.31 -13.69 13.04
N LEU A 77 -6.20 -12.91 11.96
CA LEU A 77 -4.97 -12.79 11.17
C LEU A 77 -3.79 -12.29 12.01
N ALA A 78 -4.02 -11.25 12.82
CA ALA A 78 -2.99 -10.65 13.67
C ALA A 78 -2.49 -11.59 14.79
N HIS A 79 -3.30 -12.58 15.19
CA HIS A 79 -2.95 -13.55 16.24
C HIS A 79 -2.52 -14.91 15.67
N ASN A 80 -2.51 -15.08 14.34
CA ASN A 80 -2.08 -16.34 13.74
C ASN A 80 -0.55 -16.47 13.78
N GLN A 81 -0.07 -17.38 14.62
CA GLN A 81 1.36 -17.57 14.87
C GLN A 81 2.15 -17.97 13.62
N ALA A 82 1.63 -18.89 12.80
CA ALA A 82 2.32 -19.36 11.60
C ALA A 82 2.49 -18.24 10.58
N ARG A 83 1.44 -17.44 10.37
CA ARG A 83 1.45 -16.26 9.51
C ARG A 83 2.41 -15.19 10.02
N ASN A 84 2.37 -14.90 11.32
CA ASN A 84 3.27 -13.91 11.91
C ASN A 84 4.73 -14.35 11.84
N ARG A 85 5.03 -15.64 12.02
CA ARG A 85 6.37 -16.18 11.85
C ARG A 85 6.89 -15.96 10.43
N LEU A 86 6.08 -16.26 9.41
CA LEU A 86 6.42 -16.00 8.02
C LEU A 86 6.76 -14.51 7.78
N ILE A 87 5.95 -13.60 8.35
CA ILE A 87 6.19 -12.17 8.26
C ILE A 87 7.52 -11.76 8.90
N LEU A 88 7.77 -12.23 10.13
CA LEU A 88 8.98 -11.91 10.87
C LEU A 88 10.23 -12.41 10.15
N ASP A 89 10.20 -13.65 9.66
CA ASP A 89 11.32 -14.28 8.95
C ASP A 89 11.65 -13.53 7.65
N ASP A 90 10.64 -13.12 6.88
CA ASP A 90 10.85 -12.34 5.66
C ASP A 90 11.34 -10.91 5.94
N VAL A 91 10.89 -10.28 7.03
CA VAL A 91 11.40 -8.96 7.46
C VAL A 91 12.86 -9.05 7.86
N LEU A 92 13.24 -10.05 8.67
CA LEU A 92 14.62 -10.26 9.08
C LEU A 92 15.52 -10.50 7.88
N ARG A 93 15.10 -11.36 6.94
CA ARG A 93 15.85 -11.60 5.70
C ARG A 93 16.06 -10.32 4.90
N ALA A 94 15.04 -9.46 4.76
CA ALA A 94 15.21 -8.20 4.06
C ALA A 94 16.22 -7.26 4.76
N ILE A 95 16.26 -7.28 6.10
CA ILE A 95 17.23 -6.48 6.87
C ILE A 95 18.65 -7.05 6.68
N GLU A 96 18.82 -8.37 6.73
CA GLU A 96 20.09 -9.06 6.46
C GLU A 96 20.61 -8.78 5.04
N GLU A 97 19.71 -8.61 4.07
CA GLU A 97 20.02 -8.17 2.70
C GLU A 97 20.42 -6.67 2.60
N GLY A 98 20.48 -5.95 3.73
CA GLY A 98 20.84 -4.53 3.79
C GLY A 98 19.74 -3.58 3.32
N ARG A 99 18.49 -4.06 3.21
CA ARG A 99 17.35 -3.28 2.73
C ARG A 99 16.85 -2.32 3.81
N SER A 100 16.00 -1.39 3.40
CA SER A 100 15.35 -0.42 4.29
C SER A 100 13.84 -0.65 4.32
N PRO A 101 13.36 -1.63 5.10
CA PRO A 101 11.97 -2.05 5.08
C PRO A 101 11.04 -1.18 5.91
N ILE A 102 9.78 -1.16 5.46
CA ILE A 102 8.62 -0.74 6.24
C ILE A 102 7.58 -1.87 6.33
N VAL A 103 7.06 -2.12 7.53
CA VAL A 103 5.94 -3.04 7.75
C VAL A 103 4.68 -2.26 8.09
N LEU A 104 3.62 -2.54 7.34
CA LEU A 104 2.31 -1.91 7.50
C LEU A 104 1.28 -2.89 8.05
N THR A 105 0.59 -2.46 9.09
CA THR A 105 -0.53 -3.18 9.70
C THR A 105 -1.59 -2.17 10.15
N GLU A 106 -2.87 -2.49 10.06
CA GLU A 106 -3.95 -1.57 10.48
C GLU A 106 -4.27 -1.66 11.99
N ARG A 107 -3.58 -2.55 12.70
CA ARG A 107 -3.88 -2.93 14.09
C ARG A 107 -2.73 -2.58 15.03
N LYS A 108 -3.02 -1.83 16.10
CA LYS A 108 -2.01 -1.39 17.09
C LYS A 108 -1.41 -2.57 17.85
N ASP A 109 -2.25 -3.50 18.30
CA ASP A 109 -1.85 -4.75 18.96
C ASP A 109 -0.91 -5.58 18.08
N HIS A 110 -1.22 -5.69 16.78
CA HIS A 110 -0.35 -6.42 15.84
C HIS A 110 0.98 -5.68 15.61
N LEU A 111 0.95 -4.36 15.50
CA LEU A 111 2.14 -3.52 15.36
C LEU A 111 3.08 -3.70 16.55
N ASP A 112 2.52 -3.64 17.76
CA ASP A 112 3.26 -3.76 19.01
C ASP A 112 3.85 -5.16 19.15
N PHE A 113 3.09 -6.21 18.80
CA PHE A 113 3.61 -7.58 18.73
C PHE A 113 4.82 -7.70 17.79
N ILE A 114 4.72 -7.21 16.54
CA ILE A 114 5.83 -7.26 15.58
C ILE A 114 7.05 -6.48 16.11
N ALA A 115 6.82 -5.31 16.71
CA ALA A 115 7.87 -4.50 17.29
C ALA A 115 8.62 -5.24 18.41
N ASP A 116 7.88 -5.85 19.33
CA ASP A 116 8.46 -6.59 20.45
C ASP A 116 9.27 -7.81 19.98
N GLN A 117 8.77 -8.51 18.95
CA GLN A 117 9.50 -9.66 18.38
C GLN A 117 10.80 -9.24 17.67
N LEU A 118 10.86 -8.06 17.05
CA LEU A 118 12.02 -7.64 16.24
C LEU A 118 13.01 -6.73 16.97
N ARG A 119 12.64 -6.14 18.12
CA ARG A 119 13.48 -5.14 18.82
C ARG A 119 14.88 -5.62 19.18
N ASN A 120 15.03 -6.92 19.44
CA ASN A 120 16.31 -7.51 19.86
C ASN A 120 17.15 -8.00 18.67
N PHE A 121 16.57 -8.00 17.46
CA PHE A 121 17.21 -8.49 16.23
C PHE A 121 17.60 -7.36 15.29
N VAL A 122 16.96 -6.19 15.41
CA VAL A 122 17.17 -5.05 14.52
C VAL A 122 17.69 -3.87 15.31
N ARG A 123 18.82 -3.31 14.88
CA ARG A 123 19.49 -2.21 15.59
C ARG A 123 18.62 -0.99 15.82
N HIS A 124 17.88 -0.56 14.79
CA HIS A 124 16.98 0.60 14.87
C HIS A 124 15.55 0.21 14.46
N VAL A 125 14.67 0.02 15.45
CA VAL A 125 13.22 -0.15 15.21
C VAL A 125 12.49 1.15 15.52
N VAL A 126 11.82 1.72 14.52
CA VAL A 126 11.02 2.95 14.67
C VAL A 126 9.55 2.62 14.48
N VAL A 127 8.74 2.86 15.52
CA VAL A 127 7.30 2.54 15.54
C VAL A 127 6.46 3.81 15.36
N LEU A 128 5.68 3.85 14.29
CA LEU A 128 4.87 4.98 13.87
C LEU A 128 3.38 4.67 14.08
N ARG A 129 2.85 5.14 15.22
CA ARG A 129 1.45 4.96 15.61
C ARG A 129 0.59 6.11 15.12
N GLY A 130 -0.60 5.81 14.58
CA GLY A 130 -1.60 6.84 14.29
C GLY A 130 -2.12 7.51 15.56
N GLY A 131 -2.38 8.82 15.49
CA GLY A 131 -2.86 9.64 16.62
C GLY A 131 -1.77 10.28 17.48
N VAL A 132 -0.53 10.34 17.00
CA VAL A 132 0.56 11.08 17.67
C VAL A 132 0.49 12.58 17.41
N THR A 133 1.02 13.39 18.32
CA THR A 133 0.99 14.84 18.19
C THR A 133 1.92 15.33 17.08
N ALA A 134 1.74 16.58 16.63
CA ALA A 134 2.63 17.19 15.65
C ALA A 134 4.08 17.33 16.15
N LYS A 135 4.30 17.32 17.47
CA LYS A 135 5.64 17.32 18.07
C LYS A 135 6.25 15.92 17.96
N ASP A 136 5.55 14.90 18.43
CA ASP A 136 6.02 13.51 18.35
C ASP A 136 6.33 13.08 16.92
N ARG A 137 5.51 13.53 15.96
CA ARG A 137 5.76 13.30 14.52
C ARG A 137 7.09 13.91 14.07
N ARG A 138 7.40 15.13 14.51
CA ARG A 138 8.68 15.80 14.19
C ARG A 138 9.85 15.07 14.83
N ASP A 139 9.70 14.65 16.08
CA ASP A 139 10.74 13.93 16.81
C ASP A 139 11.02 12.55 16.17
N LEU A 140 9.98 11.82 15.74
CA LEU A 140 10.11 10.56 15.00
C LEU A 140 10.79 10.76 13.64
N THR A 141 10.42 11.82 12.89
CA THR A 141 11.10 12.15 11.63
C THR A 141 12.57 12.48 11.85
N ALA A 142 12.90 13.24 12.90
CA ALA A 142 14.28 13.56 13.27
C ALA A 142 15.06 12.30 13.67
N GLN A 143 14.44 11.39 14.44
CA GLN A 143 15.02 10.10 14.80
C GLN A 143 15.33 9.27 13.55
N ILE A 144 14.41 9.21 12.59
CA ILE A 144 14.60 8.48 11.33
C ILE A 144 15.76 9.09 10.53
N ALA A 145 15.80 10.42 10.43
CA ALA A 145 16.84 11.14 9.68
C ALA A 145 18.23 11.04 10.32
N ALA A 146 18.31 10.80 11.64
CA ALA A 146 19.56 10.65 12.36
C ALA A 146 20.22 9.28 12.16
N ILE A 147 19.48 8.26 11.69
CA ILE A 147 20.02 6.93 11.43
C ILE A 147 20.83 6.98 10.12
N SER A 148 22.11 6.60 10.17
CA SER A 148 22.97 6.61 9.00
C SER A 148 22.44 5.66 7.93
N ASP A 149 22.65 6.02 6.66
CA ASP A 149 22.33 5.18 5.52
C ASP A 149 22.89 3.76 5.66
N GLN A 150 24.08 3.59 6.24
CA GLN A 150 24.73 2.28 6.38
C GLN A 150 24.21 1.46 7.56
N GLU A 151 23.39 2.03 8.43
CA GLU A 151 22.88 1.35 9.63
C GLU A 151 21.54 0.68 9.37
N GLU A 152 21.38 -0.56 9.84
CA GLU A 152 20.12 -1.31 9.75
C GLU A 152 18.98 -0.58 10.43
N ARG A 153 17.83 -0.51 9.76
CA ARG A 153 16.63 0.06 10.34
C ARG A 153 15.37 -0.61 9.83
N LEU A 154 14.36 -0.62 10.68
CA LEU A 154 13.02 -1.10 10.38
C LEU A 154 12.00 -0.06 10.80
N ILE A 155 11.13 0.32 9.88
CA ILE A 155 9.97 1.15 10.19
C ILE A 155 8.75 0.26 10.33
N LEU A 156 8.04 0.40 11.44
CA LEU A 156 6.76 -0.25 11.69
C LEU A 156 5.69 0.82 11.75
N ALA A 157 4.64 0.75 10.93
CA ALA A 157 3.62 1.79 10.92
C ALA A 157 2.19 1.27 10.84
N THR A 158 1.28 2.00 11.49
CA THR A 158 -0.14 1.90 11.12
C THR A 158 -0.41 2.66 9.83
N GLY A 159 -1.24 2.12 8.94
CA GLY A 159 -1.43 2.66 7.60
C GLY A 159 -1.89 4.14 7.56
N ARG A 160 -2.62 4.60 8.57
CA ARG A 160 -3.00 6.03 8.71
C ARG A 160 -1.80 6.98 8.76
N TYR A 161 -0.67 6.57 9.34
CA TYR A 161 0.49 7.44 9.51
C TYR A 161 1.19 7.75 8.18
N ILE A 162 1.27 6.78 7.27
CA ILE A 162 1.97 6.92 5.99
C ILE A 162 1.18 7.78 4.99
N GLY A 163 -0.16 7.80 5.08
CA GLY A 163 -1.03 8.62 4.23
C GLY A 163 -0.90 10.12 4.47
N GLU A 164 -0.42 10.56 5.63
CA GLU A 164 -0.47 11.96 6.10
C GLU A 164 0.83 12.76 5.84
N GLY A 165 1.70 12.32 4.92
CA GLY A 165 2.89 13.07 4.51
C GLY A 165 4.22 12.53 5.02
N PHE A 166 4.32 11.23 5.28
CA PHE A 166 5.59 10.58 5.59
C PHE A 166 6.59 10.69 4.42
N ASP A 167 7.78 11.24 4.70
CA ASP A 167 8.86 11.39 3.72
C ASP A 167 10.12 10.64 4.13
N ASP A 168 10.46 9.62 3.34
CA ASP A 168 11.64 8.81 3.52
C ASP A 168 12.01 8.17 2.18
N ALA A 169 13.02 8.74 1.52
CA ALA A 169 13.48 8.26 0.22
C ALA A 169 14.23 6.93 0.31
N ARG A 170 14.75 6.57 1.48
CA ARG A 170 15.60 5.38 1.65
C ARG A 170 14.77 4.09 1.67
N LEU A 171 13.47 4.15 1.98
CA LEU A 171 12.59 2.97 1.95
C LEU A 171 12.61 2.26 0.59
N ASP A 172 12.86 0.96 0.57
CA ASP A 172 12.92 0.13 -0.64
C ASP A 172 12.04 -1.12 -0.58
N THR A 173 11.58 -1.52 0.62
CA THR A 173 10.84 -2.77 0.83
C THR A 173 9.59 -2.50 1.66
N LEU A 174 8.43 -2.96 1.19
CA LEU A 174 7.16 -2.82 1.87
C LEU A 174 6.58 -4.20 2.22
N PHE A 175 6.27 -4.42 3.49
CA PHE A 175 5.53 -5.58 3.97
C PHE A 175 4.10 -5.21 4.31
N LEU A 176 3.13 -5.82 3.64
CA LEU A 176 1.70 -5.65 3.96
C LEU A 176 1.25 -6.74 4.94
N ALA A 177 1.55 -6.54 6.22
CA ALA A 177 1.25 -7.52 7.28
C ALA A 177 -0.25 -7.70 7.53
N LEU A 178 -1.11 -6.77 7.11
CA LEU A 178 -2.57 -6.98 7.05
C LEU A 178 -3.12 -6.62 5.66
N PRO A 179 -4.17 -7.32 5.22
CA PRO A 179 -4.76 -7.08 3.90
C PRO A 179 -5.42 -5.70 3.85
N ILE A 180 -5.11 -4.95 2.79
CA ILE A 180 -5.77 -3.69 2.44
C ILE A 180 -6.64 -3.89 1.19
N SER A 181 -7.73 -3.13 1.07
CA SER A 181 -8.68 -3.25 -0.05
C SER A 181 -8.86 -1.96 -0.87
N TRP A 182 -8.32 -0.83 -0.41
CA TRP A 182 -8.49 0.44 -1.10
C TRP A 182 -7.31 0.75 -2.03
N LYS A 183 -7.60 0.87 -3.34
CA LYS A 183 -6.62 1.16 -4.39
C LYS A 183 -5.77 2.39 -4.06
N GLY A 184 -6.39 3.48 -3.60
CA GLY A 184 -5.66 4.72 -3.34
C GLY A 184 -4.67 4.62 -2.18
N THR A 185 -4.92 3.77 -1.18
CA THR A 185 -4.00 3.52 -0.06
C THR A 185 -2.72 2.89 -0.62
N LEU A 186 -2.87 1.89 -1.48
CA LEU A 186 -1.75 1.19 -2.07
C LEU A 186 -0.96 2.08 -3.03
N VAL A 187 -1.65 2.91 -3.85
CA VAL A 187 -1.00 3.91 -4.72
C VAL A 187 -0.21 4.92 -3.89
N GLN A 188 -0.77 5.41 -2.76
CA GLN A 188 -0.07 6.33 -1.88
C GLN A 188 1.19 5.69 -1.28
N TYR A 189 1.09 4.46 -0.76
CA TYR A 189 2.24 3.78 -0.13
C TYR A 189 3.35 3.47 -1.13
N THR A 190 3.00 2.91 -2.28
CA THR A 190 3.96 2.62 -3.34
C THR A 190 4.60 3.90 -3.90
N GLY A 191 3.84 5.00 -4.01
CA GLY A 191 4.39 6.30 -4.39
C GLY A 191 5.46 6.81 -3.42
N ARG A 192 5.31 6.57 -2.10
CA ARG A 192 6.35 6.91 -1.11
C ARG A 192 7.58 6.01 -1.23
N LEU A 193 7.37 4.74 -1.55
CA LEU A 193 8.43 3.76 -1.78
C LEU A 193 9.24 4.05 -3.05
N HIS A 194 8.60 4.63 -4.07
CA HIS A 194 9.21 4.92 -5.38
C HIS A 194 10.04 6.20 -5.44
N ARG A 195 10.27 6.88 -4.33
CA ARG A 195 11.18 8.04 -4.28
C ARG A 195 12.60 7.62 -4.65
N LEU A 196 13.32 8.47 -5.39
CA LEU A 196 14.70 8.18 -5.80
C LEU A 196 15.65 8.23 -4.60
N HIS A 197 16.59 7.29 -4.58
CA HIS A 197 17.66 7.25 -3.58
C HIS A 197 18.89 6.60 -4.21
N PRO A 198 20.13 7.10 -3.99
CA PRO A 198 21.32 6.61 -4.69
C PRO A 198 21.56 5.10 -4.58
N ARG A 199 21.22 4.51 -3.44
CA ARG A 199 21.40 3.06 -3.17
C ARG A 199 20.21 2.19 -3.57
N LYS A 200 19.14 2.79 -4.10
CA LYS A 200 17.91 2.06 -4.41
C LYS A 200 17.93 1.58 -5.85
N THR A 201 18.19 0.29 -6.01
CA THR A 201 18.24 -0.42 -7.29
C THR A 201 16.98 -1.27 -7.53
N GLU A 202 16.28 -1.66 -6.47
CA GLU A 202 15.08 -2.48 -6.53
C GLU A 202 14.11 -2.06 -5.44
N VAL A 203 12.82 -2.02 -5.77
CA VAL A 203 11.72 -1.84 -4.82
C VAL A 203 10.90 -3.13 -4.70
N ARG A 204 10.74 -3.64 -3.48
CA ARG A 204 10.03 -4.87 -3.18
C ARG A 204 8.73 -4.63 -2.43
N ILE A 205 7.67 -5.35 -2.80
CA ILE A 205 6.44 -5.46 -2.00
C ILE A 205 6.23 -6.92 -1.65
N PHE A 206 6.07 -7.20 -0.35
CA PHE A 206 5.61 -8.47 0.17
C PHE A 206 4.12 -8.35 0.51
N ASP A 207 3.30 -9.15 -0.17
CA ASP A 207 1.86 -9.26 0.07
C ASP A 207 1.54 -10.67 0.59
N TYR A 208 1.01 -10.76 1.82
CA TYR A 208 0.66 -12.02 2.45
C TYR A 208 -0.79 -12.37 2.11
N VAL A 209 -0.97 -13.45 1.35
CA VAL A 209 -2.25 -13.85 0.74
C VAL A 209 -2.84 -15.03 1.49
N ASP A 210 -4.03 -14.80 2.04
CA ASP A 210 -4.78 -15.78 2.83
C ASP A 210 -5.89 -16.40 1.95
N ARG A 211 -5.50 -17.28 1.00
CA ARG A 211 -6.40 -17.80 -0.07
C ARG A 211 -7.61 -18.57 0.41
N GLU A 212 -7.44 -19.31 1.50
CA GLU A 212 -8.49 -20.17 2.06
C GLU A 212 -9.67 -19.36 2.62
N VAL A 213 -9.56 -18.02 2.68
CA VAL A 213 -10.64 -17.12 3.07
C VAL A 213 -11.14 -16.35 1.85
N PRO A 214 -12.32 -16.69 1.28
CA PRO A 214 -12.79 -16.12 0.02
C PRO A 214 -12.86 -14.59 -0.03
N MET A 215 -13.17 -13.94 1.11
CA MET A 215 -13.18 -12.49 1.19
C MET A 215 -11.76 -11.88 1.03
N LEU A 216 -10.74 -12.50 1.62
CA LEU A 216 -9.36 -12.03 1.54
C LEU A 216 -8.76 -12.27 0.15
N LEU A 217 -9.13 -13.39 -0.49
CA LEU A 217 -8.80 -13.66 -1.88
C LEU A 217 -9.34 -12.56 -2.82
N ARG A 218 -10.63 -12.20 -2.69
CA ARG A 218 -11.22 -11.09 -3.46
C ARG A 218 -10.53 -9.74 -3.20
N MET A 219 -10.08 -9.50 -1.96
CA MET A 219 -9.30 -8.29 -1.64
C MET A 219 -7.93 -8.32 -2.33
N PHE A 220 -7.27 -9.49 -2.36
CA PHE A 220 -6.00 -9.67 -3.04
C PHE A 220 -6.12 -9.46 -4.56
N GLU A 221 -7.14 -10.00 -5.21
CA GLU A 221 -7.38 -9.78 -6.65
C GLU A 221 -7.49 -8.30 -7.00
N LYS A 222 -8.15 -7.49 -6.15
CA LYS A 222 -8.22 -6.03 -6.30
C LYS A 222 -6.85 -5.35 -6.14
N ARG A 223 -6.03 -5.83 -5.19
CA ARG A 223 -4.64 -5.36 -5.04
C ARG A 223 -3.80 -5.74 -6.25
N LEU A 224 -3.95 -6.95 -6.78
CA LEU A 224 -3.21 -7.44 -7.95
C LEU A 224 -3.42 -6.56 -9.19
N LYS A 225 -4.68 -6.21 -9.50
CA LYS A 225 -5.00 -5.25 -10.57
C LYS A 225 -4.32 -3.88 -10.33
N THR A 226 -4.20 -3.47 -9.07
CA THR A 226 -3.55 -2.21 -8.69
C THR A 226 -2.01 -2.29 -8.84
N TYR A 227 -1.37 -3.38 -8.41
CA TYR A 227 0.07 -3.60 -8.59
C TYR A 227 0.48 -3.55 -10.07
N GLN A 228 -0.28 -4.25 -10.92
CA GLN A 228 -0.06 -4.27 -12.36
C GLN A 228 -0.19 -2.86 -12.98
N ALA A 229 -1.19 -2.09 -12.55
CA ALA A 229 -1.37 -0.72 -13.01
C ALA A 229 -0.20 0.20 -12.59
N ILE A 230 0.42 -0.07 -11.44
CA ILE A 230 1.58 0.69 -10.91
C ILE A 230 2.90 0.24 -11.57
N GLY A 231 2.92 -0.89 -12.28
CA GLY A 231 4.11 -1.42 -12.96
C GLY A 231 4.95 -2.38 -12.13
N TYR A 232 4.34 -3.05 -11.14
CA TYR A 232 4.97 -4.21 -10.50
C TYR A 232 4.74 -5.45 -11.36
N ALA A 233 5.82 -6.10 -11.77
CA ALA A 233 5.76 -7.42 -12.40
C ALA A 233 5.48 -8.50 -11.36
N ARG A 234 4.87 -9.61 -11.77
CA ARG A 234 4.75 -10.81 -10.91
C ARG A 234 6.18 -11.30 -10.64
N GLY A 235 6.68 -11.16 -9.41
CA GLY A 235 7.88 -11.86 -8.96
C GLY A 235 7.63 -13.37 -8.88
N GLU A 236 8.67 -14.15 -8.59
CA GLU A 236 8.62 -15.62 -8.52
C GLU A 236 7.39 -16.09 -7.72
N VAL A 237 6.39 -16.57 -8.46
CA VAL A 237 5.17 -17.17 -7.91
C VAL A 237 5.50 -18.63 -7.63
N PRO A 238 5.39 -19.14 -6.39
CA PRO A 238 5.23 -20.57 -6.18
C PRO A 238 3.87 -20.95 -6.78
N LEU A 239 3.91 -21.55 -7.97
CA LEU A 239 2.88 -22.35 -8.67
C LEU A 239 1.42 -22.12 -8.24
N GLY A 240 0.61 -21.54 -9.13
CA GLY A 240 -0.86 -21.63 -8.99
C GLY A 240 -1.73 -20.53 -9.62
N TYR A 241 -1.19 -19.64 -10.45
CA TYR A 241 -2.03 -18.75 -11.27
C TYR A 241 -1.90 -19.12 -12.74
N ALA A 242 -2.91 -19.84 -13.26
CA ALA A 242 -3.24 -19.78 -14.67
C ALA A 242 -3.43 -18.30 -15.07
N GLU A 243 -3.01 -17.96 -16.29
CA GLU A 243 -3.13 -16.62 -16.84
C GLU A 243 -4.57 -16.11 -16.73
N PRO A 244 -4.80 -14.83 -16.38
CA PRO A 244 -6.14 -14.26 -16.42
C PRO A 244 -6.59 -14.22 -17.88
N ILE A 245 -7.77 -14.79 -18.15
CA ILE A 245 -8.52 -14.66 -19.40
C ILE A 245 -8.66 -13.15 -19.68
N GLU A 246 -8.22 -12.72 -20.86
CA GLU A 246 -8.45 -11.36 -21.35
C GLU A 246 -9.96 -11.08 -21.33
N GLU A 247 -10.40 -10.07 -20.56
CA GLU A 247 -11.76 -9.56 -20.69
C GLU A 247 -11.92 -8.96 -22.10
N PRO A 248 -12.98 -9.31 -22.85
CA PRO A 248 -13.15 -8.82 -24.20
C PRO A 248 -13.31 -7.30 -24.18
N ILE A 249 -12.57 -6.63 -25.08
CA ILE A 249 -12.73 -5.21 -25.34
C ILE A 249 -14.13 -5.02 -25.92
N VAL A 250 -15.02 -4.39 -25.15
CA VAL A 250 -16.30 -3.91 -25.67
C VAL A 250 -16.02 -2.57 -26.35
N GLU A 251 -15.87 -2.59 -27.67
CA GLU A 251 -15.94 -1.39 -28.48
C GLU A 251 -17.38 -0.86 -28.45
N TYR A 252 -17.55 0.35 -27.94
CA TYR A 252 -18.80 1.09 -28.07
C TYR A 252 -18.81 1.74 -29.45
N ASP A 253 -19.84 1.42 -30.24
CA ASP A 253 -20.13 2.07 -31.51
C ASP A 253 -20.75 3.46 -31.26
N ASP A 254 -19.96 4.50 -31.49
CA ASP A 254 -20.37 5.90 -31.33
C ASP A 254 -21.38 6.38 -32.40
N GLU A 255 -21.75 5.56 -33.40
CA GLU A 255 -22.77 5.92 -34.40
C GLU A 255 -24.22 5.65 -33.95
N ALA A 256 -24.43 4.90 -32.86
CA ALA A 256 -25.79 4.56 -32.38
C ALA A 256 -26.53 5.70 -31.67
N HIS A 257 -25.92 6.87 -31.49
CA HIS A 257 -26.51 8.02 -30.78
C HIS A 257 -26.99 9.19 -31.67
N ARG A 258 -27.10 9.01 -32.99
CA ARG A 258 -27.63 10.06 -33.90
C ARG A 258 -28.99 9.79 -34.54
N CYS A 259 -29.77 8.82 -34.06
CA CYS A 259 -31.14 8.59 -34.54
C CYS A 259 -32.18 8.74 -33.42
N CYS A 260 -32.38 9.96 -32.92
CA CYS A 260 -33.65 10.41 -32.33
C CYS A 260 -33.54 11.90 -31.97
N GLY A 261 -33.81 12.76 -32.94
CA GLY A 261 -33.84 14.20 -32.73
C GLY A 261 -34.05 14.93 -34.05
N ASP A 262 -35.21 14.69 -34.68
CA ASP A 262 -35.87 15.65 -35.58
C ASP A 262 -37.25 15.09 -35.96
N ARG A 263 -38.26 15.48 -35.18
CA ARG A 263 -39.63 15.76 -35.63
C ARG A 263 -40.42 16.46 -34.55
#